data_AF-A0A957BCU7-F1
#
_entry.id   AF-A0A957BCU7-F1
#
_cell.length_a   1.000
_cell.length_b   1.000
_cell.length_c   1.000
_cell.angle_alpha   90.00
_cell.angle_beta   90.00
_cell.angle_gamma   90.00
#
_symmetry.space_group_name_H-M   'P 1'
#
loop_
_entity.id
_entity.type
_entity.pdbx_description
1 polymer ?
#
loop_
_entity_poly.entity_id
_entity_poly.type
_entity_poly.pdbx_seq_one_letter_code
_entity_poly.pdbx_strand_id
1 'polypeptide(L)'
;MSWNGRSLQAALTEQPSLQLSLYSFGAILRKATANGGFTEFPVDPEEIARALSAKTIFTTGLMTDDVLYVHQEGVKQMVVGFRKRQRTGIWLEGSGEPLRVPLPDLVLIRTTTNGQSPNYSLYAVKGRPSTLDAPLFHAPLPNVYQSGGICWGNIRLGAIRGTSLAQDWQTLLGTRFGSHAVTGKCKSHPDDVRKMLIDLNANPRRRVYPKSELIPANKSLAQVLGIEEDSA
;
A
#
# COMPACT_ATOMS: atom_id res chain seq x y z
N MET A 1 -1.11 -42.92 -4.62
CA MET A 1 -0.07 -43.20 -3.61
C MET A 1 -0.71 -43.08 -2.22
N SER A 2 -0.77 -44.18 -1.48
CA SER A 2 -1.41 -44.26 -0.16
C SER A 2 -0.50 -43.69 0.93
N TRP A 3 -0.86 -42.53 1.46
CA TRP A 3 -0.21 -41.90 2.61
C TRP A 3 -0.77 -42.46 3.92
N ASN A 4 -0.56 -43.74 4.24
CA ASN A 4 -1.11 -44.33 5.47
C ASN A 4 -0.08 -45.23 6.18
N GLY A 5 0.20 -44.91 7.45
CA GLY A 5 0.95 -45.74 8.40
C GLY A 5 2.45 -45.45 8.52
N ARG A 6 3.24 -45.74 7.48
CA ARG A 6 4.72 -45.70 7.57
C ARG A 6 5.31 -44.29 7.65
N SER A 7 4.74 -43.31 6.96
CA SER A 7 5.20 -41.92 7.01
C SER A 7 4.94 -41.26 8.36
N LEU A 8 3.81 -41.60 9.00
CA LEU A 8 3.47 -41.13 10.35
C LEU A 8 4.40 -41.75 11.40
N GLN A 9 4.70 -43.04 11.29
CA GLN A 9 5.65 -43.72 12.18
C GLN A 9 7.07 -43.14 12.06
N ALA A 10 7.54 -42.88 10.84
CA ALA A 10 8.84 -42.26 10.60
C ALA A 10 8.90 -40.84 11.19
N ALA A 11 7.88 -40.02 10.94
CA ALA A 11 7.78 -38.66 11.49
C ALA A 11 7.71 -38.63 13.03
N LEU A 12 7.08 -39.64 13.66
CA LEU A 12 7.01 -39.76 15.12
C LEU A 12 8.34 -40.21 15.76
N THR A 13 9.23 -40.85 14.99
CA THR A 13 10.56 -41.29 15.45
C THR A 13 11.69 -40.33 15.06
N GLU A 14 11.43 -39.39 14.17
CA GLU A 14 12.42 -38.45 13.67
C GLU A 14 12.73 -37.39 14.73
N GLN A 15 13.98 -37.33 15.18
CA GLN A 15 14.41 -36.25 16.06
C GLN A 15 14.64 -34.97 15.25
N PRO A 16 14.10 -33.83 15.68
CA PRO A 16 14.28 -32.57 14.97
C PRO A 16 15.76 -32.18 14.96
N SER A 17 16.30 -31.93 13.77
CA SER A 17 17.69 -31.46 13.60
C SER A 17 17.90 -30.05 14.18
N LEU A 18 16.82 -29.28 14.32
CA LEU A 18 16.76 -27.94 14.90
C LEU A 18 15.45 -27.78 15.68
N GLN A 19 15.53 -27.21 16.88
CA GLN A 19 14.37 -26.88 17.71
C GLN A 19 14.54 -25.47 18.28
N LEU A 20 13.49 -24.66 18.22
CA LEU A 20 13.45 -23.35 18.84
C LEU A 20 12.52 -23.36 20.05
N SER A 21 13.02 -22.95 21.22
CA SER A 21 12.27 -22.88 22.47
C SER A 21 12.16 -21.44 22.93
N LEU A 22 10.93 -21.00 23.24
CA LEU A 22 10.63 -19.64 23.68
C LEU A 22 10.26 -19.65 25.17
N TYR A 23 10.97 -18.88 25.97
CA TYR A 23 10.74 -18.69 27.41
C TYR A 23 10.39 -17.23 27.70
N SER A 24 9.84 -16.97 28.89
CA SER A 24 9.55 -15.61 29.34
C SER A 24 10.79 -14.71 29.47
N PHE A 25 11.99 -15.31 29.53
CA PHE A 25 13.26 -14.63 29.73
C PHE A 25 14.18 -14.68 28.49
N GLY A 26 13.78 -15.31 27.38
CA GLY A 26 14.59 -15.40 26.17
C GLY A 26 14.22 -16.55 25.25
N ALA A 27 14.94 -16.68 24.14
CA ALA A 27 14.78 -17.76 23.18
C ALA A 27 16.08 -18.58 23.04
N ILE A 28 15.95 -19.89 22.91
CA ILE A 28 17.06 -20.83 22.75
C ILE A 28 16.87 -21.63 21.46
N LEU A 29 17.90 -21.66 20.62
CA LEU A 29 17.98 -22.54 19.46
C LEU A 29 18.82 -23.76 19.83
N ARG A 30 18.22 -24.95 19.74
CA ARG A 30 18.88 -26.23 19.91
C ARG A 30 19.15 -26.85 18.54
N LYS A 31 20.41 -27.20 18.25
CA LYS A 31 20.82 -27.86 17.01
C LYS A 31 21.41 -29.23 17.31
N ALA A 32 20.95 -30.26 16.59
CA ALA A 32 21.53 -31.61 16.68
C ALA A 32 22.96 -31.61 16.11
N THR A 33 23.86 -32.30 16.79
CA THR A 33 25.25 -32.49 16.36
C THR A 33 25.40 -33.85 15.67
N ALA A 34 26.45 -34.01 14.85
CA ALA A 34 26.72 -35.26 14.15
C ALA A 34 26.91 -36.47 15.09
N ASN A 35 27.21 -36.22 16.36
CA ASN A 35 27.46 -37.25 17.38
C ASN A 35 26.19 -37.60 18.19
N GLY A 36 25.01 -37.15 17.76
CA GLY A 36 23.74 -37.41 18.45
C GLY A 36 23.50 -36.55 19.71
N GLY A 37 24.39 -35.61 20.03
CA GLY A 37 24.19 -34.61 21.08
C GLY A 37 23.55 -33.33 20.56
N PHE A 38 23.34 -32.34 21.43
CA PHE A 38 22.77 -31.05 21.05
C PHE A 38 23.69 -29.89 21.47
N THR A 39 23.66 -28.81 20.68
CA THR A 39 24.27 -27.51 21.04
C THR A 39 23.16 -26.48 21.16
N GLU A 40 23.26 -25.63 22.19
CA GLU A 40 22.27 -24.60 22.47
C GLU A 40 22.87 -23.21 22.25
N PHE A 41 22.11 -22.35 21.60
CA PHE A 41 22.49 -20.98 21.32
C PHE A 41 21.40 -20.05 21.88
N PRO A 42 21.74 -19.06 22.72
CA PRO A 42 20.82 -17.97 23.01
C PRO A 42 20.58 -17.20 21.72
N VAL A 43 19.31 -16.91 21.44
CA VAL A 43 18.91 -16.15 20.26
C VAL A 43 18.08 -14.96 20.71
N ASP A 44 18.37 -13.80 20.15
CA ASP A 44 17.56 -12.61 20.37
C ASP A 44 16.16 -12.82 19.75
N PRO A 45 15.06 -12.68 20.53
CA PRO A 45 13.71 -12.69 20.00
C PRO A 45 13.49 -11.74 18.82
N GLU A 46 14.19 -10.60 18.78
CA GLU A 46 14.14 -9.69 17.63
C GLU A 46 14.76 -10.29 16.37
N GLU A 47 15.85 -11.05 16.48
CA GLU A 47 16.48 -11.73 15.34
C GLU A 47 15.61 -12.87 14.82
N ILE A 48 14.96 -13.62 15.71
CA ILE A 48 13.96 -14.64 15.33
C ILE A 48 12.80 -13.98 14.60
N ALA A 49 12.26 -12.89 15.16
CA ALA A 49 11.15 -12.16 14.55
C ALA A 49 11.56 -11.62 13.17
N ARG A 50 12.79 -11.09 13.01
CA ARG A 50 13.33 -10.68 11.70
C ARG A 50 13.47 -11.86 10.75
N ALA A 51 14.04 -12.98 11.18
CA ALA A 51 14.25 -14.16 10.34
C ALA A 51 12.93 -14.81 9.88
N LEU A 52 11.94 -14.91 10.77
CA LEU A 52 10.62 -15.45 10.46
C LEU A 52 9.80 -14.45 9.61
N SER A 53 9.82 -13.16 9.96
CA SER A 53 9.12 -12.15 9.17
C SER A 53 9.68 -12.06 7.76
N ALA A 54 11.01 -12.15 7.58
CA ALA A 54 11.66 -12.04 6.26
C ALA A 54 11.16 -13.04 5.21
N LYS A 55 10.50 -14.13 5.62
CA LYS A 55 9.93 -15.14 4.72
C LYS A 55 8.42 -15.30 4.83
N THR A 56 7.76 -14.53 5.69
CA THR A 56 6.31 -14.65 5.90
C THR A 56 5.59 -13.51 5.20
N ILE A 57 4.71 -13.88 4.26
CA ILE A 57 3.80 -12.96 3.59
C ILE A 57 2.45 -13.04 4.29
N PHE A 58 1.97 -11.92 4.80
CA PHE A 58 0.60 -11.77 5.29
C PHE A 58 -0.18 -10.87 4.35
N THR A 59 -1.34 -11.34 3.89
CA THR A 59 -2.27 -10.51 3.11
C THR A 59 -3.68 -10.63 3.64
N THR A 60 -4.46 -9.56 3.56
CA THR A 60 -5.88 -9.57 3.94
C THR A 60 -6.79 -10.07 2.82
N GLY A 61 -6.26 -10.24 1.61
CA GLY A 61 -7.07 -10.17 0.39
C GLY A 61 -7.73 -8.79 0.23
N LEU A 62 -8.56 -8.66 -0.81
CA LEU A 62 -9.35 -7.44 -1.03
C LEU A 62 -10.49 -7.35 -0.01
N MET A 63 -10.48 -6.30 0.79
CA MET A 63 -11.49 -6.01 1.81
C MET A 63 -12.56 -5.05 1.26
N THR A 64 -13.69 -4.92 1.97
CA THR A 64 -14.80 -4.01 1.61
C THR A 64 -14.71 -2.62 2.22
N ASP A 65 -13.86 -2.46 3.24
CA ASP A 65 -13.77 -1.23 4.04
C ASP A 65 -12.90 -0.15 3.36
N ASP A 66 -12.66 0.98 4.01
CA ASP A 66 -11.79 2.03 3.46
C ASP A 66 -10.35 1.56 3.29
N VAL A 67 -9.92 0.57 4.06
CA VAL A 67 -8.70 -0.20 3.78
C VAL A 67 -9.07 -1.34 2.83
N LEU A 68 -8.55 -1.28 1.62
CA LEU A 68 -8.84 -2.20 0.53
C LEU A 68 -7.94 -3.43 0.56
N TYR A 69 -6.67 -3.29 0.96
CA TYR A 69 -5.71 -4.37 0.96
C TYR A 69 -4.56 -4.05 1.91
N VAL A 70 -4.12 -5.04 2.67
CA VAL A 70 -2.88 -4.97 3.44
C VAL A 70 -2.00 -6.14 3.02
N HIS A 71 -0.73 -5.84 2.77
CA HIS A 71 0.30 -6.82 2.50
C HIS A 71 1.51 -6.53 3.37
N GLN A 72 2.02 -7.57 4.03
CA GLN A 72 3.21 -7.49 4.84
C GLN A 72 4.16 -8.60 4.45
N GLU A 73 5.38 -8.23 4.10
CA GLU A 73 6.47 -9.12 3.73
C GLU A 73 7.71 -8.64 4.49
N GLY A 74 8.17 -9.43 5.48
CA GLY A 74 9.24 -8.99 6.37
C GLY A 74 8.90 -7.71 7.11
N VAL A 75 9.79 -6.74 6.95
CA VAL A 75 9.69 -5.40 7.53
C VAL A 75 8.97 -4.40 6.62
N LYS A 76 8.61 -4.83 5.41
CA LYS A 76 7.86 -4.03 4.45
C LYS A 76 6.37 -4.26 4.68
N GLN A 77 5.63 -3.17 4.88
CA GLN A 77 4.18 -3.20 4.94
C GLN A 77 3.61 -2.27 3.88
N MET A 78 2.63 -2.76 3.15
CA MET A 78 1.87 -2.01 2.19
C MET A 78 0.41 -1.96 2.63
N VAL A 79 -0.16 -0.76 2.66
CA VAL A 79 -1.54 -0.50 3.02
C VAL A 79 -2.19 0.25 1.87
N VAL A 80 -3.27 -0.31 1.34
CA VAL A 80 -4.03 0.25 0.22
C VAL A 80 -5.34 0.79 0.76
N GLY A 81 -5.54 2.09 0.66
CA GLY A 81 -6.76 2.77 1.04
C GLY A 81 -7.60 3.12 -0.18
N PHE A 82 -8.88 2.81 -0.13
CA PHE A 82 -9.86 3.25 -1.10
C PHE A 82 -10.60 4.48 -0.59
N ARG A 83 -10.74 5.48 -1.45
CA ARG A 83 -11.59 6.64 -1.18
C ARG A 83 -12.65 6.74 -2.28
N LYS A 84 -13.91 6.54 -1.89
CA LYS A 84 -15.05 6.72 -2.80
C LYS A 84 -15.12 8.17 -3.28
N ARG A 85 -15.53 8.35 -4.55
CA ARG A 85 -15.79 9.64 -5.18
C ARG A 85 -16.69 10.50 -4.29
N GLN A 86 -16.30 11.74 -4.11
CA GLN A 86 -17.04 12.71 -3.31
C GLN A 86 -16.57 14.13 -3.63
N ARG A 87 -17.42 15.11 -3.34
CA ARG A 87 -17.00 16.52 -3.40
C ARG A 87 -15.96 16.75 -2.31
N THR A 88 -14.82 17.30 -2.71
CA THR A 88 -13.66 17.47 -1.86
C THR A 88 -13.21 18.93 -1.95
N GLY A 89 -12.87 19.51 -0.80
CA GLY A 89 -12.17 20.79 -0.74
C GLY A 89 -10.72 20.60 -1.17
N ILE A 90 -10.28 21.32 -2.20
CA ILE A 90 -8.90 21.30 -2.69
C ILE A 90 -8.36 22.72 -2.67
N TRP A 91 -7.26 22.92 -1.95
CA TRP A 91 -6.59 24.21 -1.89
C TRP A 91 -5.54 24.29 -2.98
N LEU A 92 -5.66 25.27 -3.86
CA LEU A 92 -4.58 25.63 -4.79
C LEU A 92 -3.73 26.74 -4.18
N GLU A 93 -2.43 26.74 -4.46
CA GLU A 93 -1.56 27.87 -4.15
C GLU A 93 -2.06 29.15 -4.85
N GLY A 94 -1.99 30.28 -4.16
CA GLY A 94 -2.50 31.56 -4.65
C GLY A 94 -4.02 31.76 -4.51
N SER A 95 -4.79 30.73 -4.12
CA SER A 95 -6.23 30.88 -3.84
C SER A 95 -6.51 31.11 -2.34
N GLY A 96 -7.33 32.11 -2.02
CA GLY A 96 -7.85 32.34 -0.66
C GLY A 96 -8.89 31.29 -0.23
N GLU A 97 -9.63 30.75 -1.20
CA GLU A 97 -10.72 29.79 -0.96
C GLU A 97 -10.42 28.42 -1.58
N PRO A 98 -10.88 27.32 -0.95
CA PRO A 98 -10.76 25.98 -1.52
C PRO A 98 -11.74 25.76 -2.68
N LEU A 99 -11.29 25.06 -3.73
CA LEU A 99 -12.16 24.53 -4.77
C LEU A 99 -13.02 23.38 -4.22
N ARG A 100 -14.31 23.33 -4.55
CA ARG A 100 -15.27 22.28 -4.14
C ARG A 100 -15.60 21.37 -5.32
N VAL A 101 -14.67 20.48 -5.63
CA VAL A 101 -14.69 19.65 -6.85
C VAL A 101 -15.12 18.21 -6.56
N PRO A 102 -15.92 17.56 -7.43
CA PRO A 102 -16.08 16.12 -7.38
C PRO A 102 -14.77 15.45 -7.81
N LEU A 103 -14.13 14.72 -6.90
CA LEU A 103 -12.99 13.87 -7.24
C LEU A 103 -13.47 12.47 -7.67
N PRO A 104 -12.71 11.75 -8.52
CA PRO A 104 -13.01 10.36 -8.84
C PRO A 104 -12.83 9.46 -7.62
N ASP A 105 -13.13 8.17 -7.80
CA ASP A 105 -12.70 7.16 -6.85
C ASP A 105 -11.15 7.13 -6.86
N LEU A 106 -10.52 7.08 -5.68
CA LEU A 106 -9.06 7.14 -5.53
C LEU A 106 -8.54 5.94 -4.74
N VAL A 107 -7.30 5.57 -5.02
CA VAL A 107 -6.53 4.57 -4.27
C VAL A 107 -5.23 5.21 -3.79
N LEU A 108 -5.03 5.22 -2.48
CA LEU A 108 -3.79 5.65 -1.83
C LEU A 108 -3.05 4.41 -1.33
N ILE A 109 -1.77 4.31 -1.67
CA ILE A 109 -0.92 3.19 -1.26
C ILE A 109 0.17 3.77 -0.39
N ARG A 110 0.24 3.33 0.87
CA ARG A 110 1.37 3.60 1.76
C ARG A 110 2.25 2.37 1.83
N THR A 111 3.55 2.55 1.59
CA THR A 111 4.57 1.53 1.83
C THR A 111 5.48 2.00 2.95
N THR A 112 5.56 1.23 4.02
CA THR A 112 6.50 1.44 5.14
C THR A 112 7.52 0.34 5.15
N THR A 113 8.77 0.70 5.43
CA THR A 113 9.88 -0.23 5.68
C THR A 113 10.50 0.19 7.00
N ASN A 114 10.82 -0.76 7.88
CA ASN A 114 11.37 -0.43 9.21
C ASN A 114 12.57 0.52 9.10
N GLY A 115 12.56 1.60 9.90
CA GLY A 115 13.60 2.63 9.91
C GLY A 115 13.59 3.64 8.77
N GLN A 116 12.63 3.55 7.83
CA GLN A 116 12.51 4.48 6.71
C GLN A 116 11.23 5.32 6.76
N SER A 117 11.27 6.50 6.16
CA SER A 117 10.08 7.30 5.94
C SER A 117 9.09 6.58 5.01
N PRO A 118 7.77 6.68 5.26
CA PRO A 118 6.78 6.05 4.42
C PRO A 118 6.81 6.62 2.99
N ASN A 119 6.68 5.73 2.00
CA ASN A 119 6.49 6.08 0.60
C ASN A 119 5.00 6.00 0.24
N TYR A 120 4.54 6.90 -0.63
CA TYR A 120 3.14 7.01 -1.02
C TYR A 120 2.96 7.03 -2.53
N SER A 121 1.93 6.33 -3.00
CA SER A 121 1.44 6.44 -4.37
C SER A 121 -0.06 6.70 -4.39
N LEU A 122 -0.52 7.54 -5.31
CA LEU A 122 -1.92 7.87 -5.50
C LEU A 122 -2.36 7.64 -6.94
N TYR A 123 -3.48 6.94 -7.11
CA TYR A 123 -4.09 6.68 -8.39
C TYR A 123 -5.59 6.95 -8.36
N ALA A 124 -6.17 7.26 -9.52
CA ALA A 124 -7.60 7.24 -9.73
C ALA A 124 -8.06 5.87 -10.24
N VAL A 125 -9.29 5.51 -9.92
CA VAL A 125 -9.95 4.29 -10.38
C VAL A 125 -11.36 4.61 -10.86
N LYS A 126 -11.91 3.81 -11.78
CA LYS A 126 -13.26 4.01 -12.33
C LYS A 126 -14.37 3.44 -11.42
N GLY A 127 -13.99 2.75 -10.36
CA GLY A 127 -14.83 2.10 -9.37
C GLY A 127 -13.96 1.50 -8.28
N ARG A 128 -14.57 0.98 -7.21
CA ARG A 128 -13.84 0.22 -6.20
C ARG A 128 -13.19 -1.01 -6.88
N PRO A 129 -11.86 -1.20 -6.76
CA PRO A 129 -11.21 -2.41 -7.25
C PRO A 129 -11.84 -3.66 -6.64
N SER A 130 -12.25 -4.61 -7.49
CA SER A 130 -12.74 -5.93 -7.09
C SER A 130 -11.72 -7.05 -7.37
N THR A 131 -10.67 -6.74 -8.14
CA THR A 131 -9.55 -7.63 -8.48
C THR A 131 -8.24 -6.84 -8.42
N LEU A 132 -7.10 -7.54 -8.31
CA LEU A 132 -5.79 -6.90 -8.37
C LEU A 132 -5.43 -6.42 -9.78
N ASP A 133 -6.08 -6.94 -10.83
CA ASP A 133 -5.88 -6.44 -12.21
C ASP A 133 -6.62 -5.14 -12.51
N ALA A 134 -7.32 -4.56 -11.53
CA ALA A 134 -8.07 -3.33 -11.72
C ALA A 134 -7.17 -2.24 -12.34
N PRO A 135 -7.56 -1.65 -13.48
CA PRO A 135 -6.73 -0.66 -14.18
C PRO A 135 -6.67 0.64 -13.39
N LEU A 136 -5.46 1.19 -13.30
CA LEU A 136 -5.18 2.44 -12.64
C LEU A 136 -5.11 3.60 -13.63
N PHE A 137 -5.51 4.77 -13.16
CA PHE A 137 -5.49 6.03 -13.89
C PHE A 137 -4.67 7.06 -13.12
N HIS A 138 -4.10 8.03 -13.83
CA HIS A 138 -3.42 9.13 -13.15
C HIS A 138 -4.42 9.89 -12.27
N ALA A 139 -4.04 10.15 -11.02
CA ALA A 139 -4.85 10.96 -10.14
C ALA A 139 -4.94 12.40 -10.70
N PRO A 140 -6.14 12.98 -10.84
CA PRO A 140 -6.33 14.32 -11.39
C PRO A 140 -6.07 15.40 -10.33
N LEU A 141 -4.87 15.37 -9.72
CA LEU A 141 -4.43 16.28 -8.68
C LEU A 141 -3.01 16.75 -9.00
N PRO A 142 -2.64 18.01 -8.67
CA PRO A 142 -1.25 18.43 -8.68
C PRO A 142 -0.42 17.65 -7.66
N ASN A 143 0.90 17.79 -7.70
CA ASN A 143 1.86 17.14 -6.81
C ASN A 143 1.87 15.60 -6.85
N VAL A 144 1.10 14.97 -7.72
CA VAL A 144 1.17 13.54 -7.99
C VAL A 144 1.92 13.33 -9.29
N TYR A 145 3.09 12.68 -9.27
CA TYR A 145 3.88 12.42 -10.46
C TYR A 145 3.19 11.42 -11.40
N GLN A 146 3.64 11.32 -12.65
CA GLN A 146 3.11 10.31 -13.59
C GLN A 146 3.34 8.87 -13.08
N SER A 147 4.40 8.66 -12.30
CA SER A 147 4.68 7.40 -11.63
C SER A 147 3.67 7.01 -10.56
N GLY A 148 2.80 7.93 -10.13
CA GLY A 148 1.88 7.79 -8.99
C GLY A 148 2.44 8.33 -7.68
N GLY A 149 3.76 8.56 -7.59
CA GLY A 149 4.40 9.08 -6.38
C GLY A 149 3.88 10.46 -5.99
N ILE A 150 3.78 10.73 -4.70
CA ILE A 150 3.30 12.02 -4.16
C ILE A 150 4.48 12.89 -3.74
N CYS A 151 4.51 14.13 -4.20
CA CYS A 151 5.40 15.16 -3.69
C CYS A 151 4.79 15.81 -2.45
N TRP A 152 5.43 15.61 -1.29
CA TRP A 152 5.02 16.18 -0.01
C TRP A 152 5.68 17.53 0.31
N GLY A 153 6.59 18.01 -0.53
CA GLY A 153 7.38 19.22 -0.26
C GLY A 153 8.10 19.13 1.09
N ASN A 154 7.83 20.08 1.98
CA ASN A 154 8.43 20.17 3.31
C ASN A 154 7.57 19.53 4.42
N ILE A 155 6.46 18.85 4.07
CA ILE A 155 5.57 18.24 5.05
C ILE A 155 6.27 17.04 5.66
N ARG A 156 6.48 17.09 6.98
CA ARG A 156 6.99 15.95 7.74
C ARG A 156 5.86 14.98 8.02
N LEU A 157 5.85 13.86 7.30
CA LEU A 157 4.98 12.74 7.61
C LEU A 157 5.51 12.08 8.89
N GLY A 158 4.66 11.98 9.91
CA GLY A 158 5.04 11.38 11.19
C GLY A 158 5.35 9.88 11.07
N ALA A 159 5.83 9.28 12.15
CA ALA A 159 5.95 7.83 12.26
C ALA A 159 4.56 7.22 12.33
N ILE A 160 3.95 6.94 11.18
CA ILE A 160 2.61 6.36 11.11
C ILE A 160 2.73 4.84 11.24
N ARG A 161 2.15 4.30 12.32
CA ARG A 161 2.06 2.85 12.58
C ARG A 161 0.62 2.38 12.38
N GLY A 162 0.47 1.16 11.86
CA GLY A 162 -0.83 0.50 11.67
C GLY A 162 -1.36 0.55 10.23
N THR A 163 -2.63 0.18 10.06
CA THR A 163 -3.28 -0.01 8.74
C THR A 163 -4.27 1.10 8.38
N SER A 164 -4.49 2.08 9.25
CA SER A 164 -5.34 3.23 8.92
C SER A 164 -4.61 4.22 8.01
N LEU A 165 -5.36 4.80 7.07
CA LEU A 165 -4.93 5.85 6.15
C LEU A 165 -5.70 7.17 6.32
N ALA A 166 -6.50 7.29 7.39
CA ALA A 166 -7.35 8.47 7.59
C ALA A 166 -6.52 9.77 7.70
N GLN A 167 -5.43 9.74 8.47
CA GLN A 167 -4.53 10.88 8.63
C GLN A 167 -3.79 11.20 7.32
N ASP A 168 -3.40 10.17 6.57
CA ASP A 168 -2.69 10.31 5.29
C ASP A 168 -3.58 11.02 4.26
N TRP A 169 -4.87 10.65 4.20
CA TRP A 169 -5.86 11.34 3.36
C TRP A 169 -6.09 12.79 3.78
N GLN A 170 -6.24 13.04 5.08
CA GLN A 170 -6.43 14.39 5.60
C GLN A 170 -5.22 15.28 5.29
N THR A 171 -4.02 14.74 5.48
CA THR A 171 -2.77 15.46 5.20
C THR A 171 -2.66 15.75 3.70
N LEU A 172 -2.85 14.75 2.84
CA LEU A 172 -2.76 14.93 1.40
C LEU A 172 -3.74 16.00 0.89
N LEU A 173 -5.02 15.85 1.22
CA LEU A 173 -6.08 16.70 0.67
C LEU A 173 -6.21 18.04 1.40
N GLY A 174 -5.66 18.16 2.62
CA GLY A 174 -5.63 19.39 3.40
C GLY A 174 -4.48 20.34 3.05
N THR A 175 -3.54 19.89 2.21
CA THR A 175 -2.38 20.70 1.82
C THR A 175 -2.66 21.53 0.58
N ARG A 176 -1.86 22.59 0.38
CA ARG A 176 -1.95 23.43 -0.81
C ARG A 176 -1.23 22.76 -1.97
N PHE A 177 -1.96 22.59 -3.06
CA PHE A 177 -1.46 22.06 -4.31
C PHE A 177 -0.90 23.19 -5.17
N GLY A 178 0.39 23.09 -5.51
CA GLY A 178 1.10 24.06 -6.33
C GLY A 178 1.00 23.78 -7.83
N SER A 179 1.95 24.32 -8.60
CA SER A 179 2.07 24.13 -10.05
C SER A 179 2.90 22.91 -10.46
N HIS A 180 3.37 22.11 -9.50
CA HIS A 180 4.21 20.95 -9.78
C HIS A 180 3.37 19.73 -10.21
N ALA A 181 3.90 18.94 -11.15
CA ALA A 181 3.29 17.70 -11.65
C ALA A 181 1.83 17.84 -12.15
N VAL A 182 1.53 18.95 -12.85
CA VAL A 182 0.17 19.26 -13.33
C VAL A 182 -0.18 18.71 -14.71
N THR A 183 0.81 18.27 -15.49
CA THR A 183 0.64 17.80 -16.88
C THR A 183 0.21 16.34 -16.96
N GLY A 184 -0.49 15.97 -18.04
CA GLY A 184 -0.82 14.59 -18.40
C GLY A 184 -1.80 13.89 -17.44
N LYS A 185 -2.65 14.64 -16.73
CA LYS A 185 -3.60 14.09 -15.75
C LYS A 185 -5.06 14.09 -16.19
N CYS A 186 -5.38 14.85 -17.23
CA CYS A 186 -6.72 15.05 -17.75
C CYS A 186 -6.66 15.19 -19.28
N LYS A 187 -7.62 14.62 -20.01
CA LYS A 187 -7.61 14.65 -21.48
C LYS A 187 -7.89 16.04 -22.05
N SER A 188 -8.91 16.72 -21.51
CA SER A 188 -9.32 18.07 -21.95
C SER A 188 -8.33 19.16 -21.58
N HIS A 189 -7.51 18.95 -20.55
CA HIS A 189 -6.49 19.89 -20.08
C HIS A 189 -5.15 19.18 -19.92
N PRO A 190 -4.51 18.76 -21.03
CA PRO A 190 -3.29 17.95 -20.99
C PRO A 190 -2.12 18.68 -20.33
N ASP A 191 -2.07 20.00 -20.44
CA ASP A 191 -0.96 20.80 -19.92
C ASP A 191 -1.12 21.18 -18.45
N ASP A 192 -2.35 21.22 -17.92
CA ASP A 192 -2.58 21.68 -16.55
C ASP A 192 -3.92 21.17 -15.98
N VAL A 193 -3.84 20.18 -15.09
CA VAL A 193 -4.98 19.61 -14.39
C VAL A 193 -5.76 20.62 -13.54
N ARG A 194 -5.13 21.71 -13.09
CA ARG A 194 -5.80 22.72 -12.26
C ARG A 194 -6.94 23.39 -13.03
N LYS A 195 -6.79 23.57 -14.34
CA LYS A 195 -7.85 24.11 -15.21
C LYS A 195 -9.11 23.25 -15.15
N MET A 196 -8.96 21.92 -15.24
CA MET A 196 -10.06 20.98 -15.06
C MET A 196 -10.73 21.12 -13.69
N LEU A 197 -9.94 21.27 -12.62
CA LEU A 197 -10.48 21.42 -11.27
C LEU A 197 -11.24 22.76 -11.12
N ILE A 198 -10.74 23.83 -11.71
CA ILE A 198 -11.41 25.14 -11.73
C ILE A 198 -12.75 25.05 -12.50
N ASP A 199 -12.76 24.40 -13.67
CA ASP A 199 -13.97 24.22 -14.48
C ASP A 199 -15.02 23.35 -13.77
N LEU A 200 -14.58 22.30 -13.08
CA LEU A 200 -15.44 21.48 -12.25
C LEU A 200 -16.03 22.24 -11.06
N ASN A 201 -15.25 23.14 -10.45
CA ASN A 201 -15.72 23.98 -9.35
C ASN A 201 -16.75 25.00 -9.83
N ALA A 202 -16.49 25.63 -10.98
CA ALA A 202 -17.38 26.62 -11.59
C ALA A 202 -18.69 26.03 -12.12
N ASN A 203 -18.77 24.71 -12.33
CA ASN A 203 -19.97 24.03 -12.81
C ASN A 203 -20.74 23.33 -11.67
N PRO A 204 -21.68 24.01 -11.00
CA PRO A 204 -22.44 23.43 -9.89
C PRO A 204 -23.42 22.34 -10.33
N ARG A 205 -23.55 21.99 -11.61
CA ARG A 205 -24.35 20.83 -12.03
C ARG A 205 -23.52 19.55 -12.06
N ARG A 206 -22.20 19.65 -12.12
CA ARG A 206 -21.31 18.48 -12.19
C ARG A 206 -21.14 17.87 -10.80
N ARG A 207 -21.78 16.71 -10.60
CA ARG A 207 -21.77 15.96 -9.32
C ARG A 207 -20.68 14.90 -9.25
N VAL A 208 -20.10 14.52 -10.40
CA VAL A 208 -19.16 13.40 -10.53
C VAL A 208 -18.01 13.80 -11.43
N TYR A 209 -16.79 13.36 -11.10
CA TYR A 209 -15.64 13.50 -11.97
C TYR A 209 -15.87 12.68 -13.26
N PRO A 210 -15.69 13.23 -14.46
CA PRO A 210 -15.98 12.50 -15.69
C PRO A 210 -14.97 11.39 -15.92
N LYS A 211 -15.42 10.14 -15.97
CA LYS A 211 -14.55 8.98 -16.18
C LYS A 211 -13.82 9.00 -17.54
N SER A 212 -14.37 9.72 -18.52
CA SER A 212 -13.76 9.90 -19.85
C SER A 212 -12.48 10.73 -19.81
N GLU A 213 -12.35 11.62 -18.82
CA GLU A 213 -11.20 12.52 -18.64
C GLU A 213 -9.99 11.84 -18.01
N LEU A 214 -10.21 10.69 -17.37
CA LEU A 214 -9.13 9.92 -16.75
C LEU A 214 -8.17 9.39 -17.83
N ILE A 215 -6.88 9.65 -17.61
CA ILE A 215 -5.79 9.13 -18.44
C ILE A 215 -5.26 7.83 -17.82
N PRO A 216 -5.19 6.72 -18.58
CA PRO A 216 -4.63 5.47 -18.08
C PRO A 216 -3.20 5.67 -17.58
N ALA A 217 -2.88 5.08 -16.43
CA ALA A 217 -1.50 5.03 -15.94
C ALA A 217 -0.70 3.87 -16.56
N ASN A 218 -1.34 3.05 -17.41
CA ASN A 218 -0.82 1.82 -17.99
C ASN A 218 -0.27 0.86 -16.92
N LYS A 219 -0.98 0.78 -15.78
CA LYS A 219 -0.66 -0.11 -14.67
C LYS A 219 -1.94 -0.74 -14.10
N SER A 220 -1.84 -1.97 -13.61
CA SER A 220 -2.84 -2.57 -12.73
C SER A 220 -2.51 -2.32 -11.25
N LEU A 221 -3.44 -2.64 -10.36
CA LEU A 221 -3.17 -2.61 -8.92
C LEU A 221 -2.07 -3.63 -8.57
N ALA A 222 -2.13 -4.87 -9.05
CA ALA A 222 -1.12 -5.92 -8.84
C ALA A 222 0.31 -5.43 -9.14
N GLN A 223 0.49 -4.82 -10.33
CA GLN A 223 1.78 -4.30 -10.77
C GLN A 223 2.35 -3.22 -9.84
N VAL A 224 1.49 -2.34 -9.30
CA VAL A 224 1.95 -1.30 -8.36
C VAL A 224 2.23 -1.88 -6.98
N LEU A 225 1.52 -2.93 -6.58
CA LEU A 225 1.78 -3.63 -5.32
C LEU A 225 3.03 -4.52 -5.39
N GLY A 226 3.55 -4.80 -6.61
CA GLY A 226 4.66 -5.72 -6.82
C GLY A 226 4.29 -7.17 -6.54
N ILE A 227 3.01 -7.51 -6.71
CA ILE A 227 2.49 -8.87 -6.61
C ILE A 227 2.55 -9.42 -8.03
N GLU A 228 3.58 -10.23 -8.31
CA GLU A 228 3.59 -11.02 -9.54
C GLU A 228 2.48 -12.07 -9.42
N GLU A 229 1.57 -12.13 -10.38
CA GLU A 229 0.78 -13.33 -10.57
C GLU A 229 1.75 -14.38 -11.11
N ASP A 230 2.11 -15.36 -10.27
CA ASP A 230 2.64 -16.62 -10.78
C ASP A 230 1.64 -17.10 -11.83
N SER A 231 2.05 -16.96 -13.10
CA SER A 231 1.27 -17.39 -14.25
C SER A 231 1.21 -18.91 -14.22
N ALA A 232 0.15 -19.45 -13.63
CA ALA A 232 -0.19 -20.87 -13.68
C ALA A 232 -0.93 -21.21 -14.97
#